data_AF-A0A2N0NUK6-F1
#
_entry.id   AF-A0A2N0NUK6-F1
#
_cell.length_a   1.000
_cell.length_b   1.000
_cell.length_c   1.000
_cell.angle_alpha   90.00
_cell.angle_beta   90.00
_cell.angle_gamma   90.00
#
_symmetry.space_group_name_H-M   'P 1'
#
loop_
_entity.id
_entity.type
_entity.pdbx_description
1 polymer ?
#
loop_
_entity_poly.entity_id
_entity_poly.type
_entity_poly.pdbx_seq_one_letter_code
_entity_poly.pdbx_strand_id
1 'polypeptide(L)'
;MFGEVTGEGKNNTEKKNLIDLVRLGIFMKDSLDNISRKTGVNRIFGWQVIVTKWTGYMMTLISPGIYVMVDTGSVDLPRSFEVCNTFLSGLDTLFAFQHMKKQ
;
A
#
# COMPACT_ATOMS: atom_id res chain seq x y z
N MET A 1 9.36 -3.20 -5.32
CA MET A 1 8.94 -1.79 -5.43
C MET A 1 8.41 -1.60 -6.83
N PHE A 2 7.12 -1.33 -7.00
CA PHE A 2 6.53 -1.06 -8.31
C PHE A 2 5.88 0.32 -8.23
N GLY A 3 6.27 1.23 -9.12
CA GLY A 3 5.77 2.60 -9.14
C GLY A 3 6.70 3.51 -9.92
N GLU A 4 6.15 4.19 -10.93
CA GLU A 4 6.81 5.33 -11.55
C GLU A 4 6.66 6.53 -10.60
N VAL A 5 7.78 7.10 -10.14
CA VAL A 5 7.76 8.35 -9.36
C VAL A 5 7.32 9.46 -10.31
N THR A 6 6.03 9.73 -10.33
CA THR A 6 5.44 10.76 -11.19
C THR A 6 5.54 12.10 -10.47
N GLY A 7 6.45 12.97 -10.92
CA GLY A 7 6.67 14.29 -10.32
C GLY A 7 5.47 15.24 -10.47
N GLU A 8 5.45 16.30 -9.66
CA GLU A 8 4.52 17.42 -9.77
C GLU A 8 4.66 18.06 -11.16
N GLY A 9 3.83 17.65 -12.13
CA GLY A 9 3.83 18.26 -13.46
C GLY A 9 3.55 17.33 -14.64
N LYS A 10 3.47 16.00 -14.47
CA LYS A 10 3.09 15.10 -15.58
C LYS A 10 2.05 14.07 -15.17
N ASN A 11 0.97 13.98 -15.95
CA ASN A 11 0.13 12.78 -16.13
C ASN A 11 -0.47 12.11 -14.87
N ASN A 12 -0.89 12.89 -13.87
CA ASN A 12 -1.80 12.39 -12.82
C ASN A 12 -3.22 12.28 -13.38
N THR A 13 -3.47 11.26 -14.21
CA THR A 13 -4.81 10.94 -14.72
C THR A 13 -5.39 9.80 -13.91
N GLU A 14 -6.69 9.84 -13.62
CA GLU A 14 -7.40 8.78 -12.89
C GLU A 14 -7.15 7.41 -13.53
N LYS A 15 -7.13 7.36 -14.87
CA LYS A 15 -6.85 6.14 -15.63
C LYS A 15 -5.47 5.54 -15.31
N LYS A 16 -4.41 6.36 -15.23
CA LYS A 16 -3.07 5.89 -14.88
C LYS A 16 -3.05 5.33 -13.45
N ASN A 17 -3.62 6.07 -12.52
CA ASN A 17 -3.64 5.68 -11.10
C ASN A 17 -4.40 4.37 -10.89
N LEU A 18 -5.52 4.17 -11.60
CA LEU A 18 -6.27 2.91 -11.57
C LEU A 18 -5.44 1.74 -12.13
N ILE A 19 -4.72 1.94 -13.24
CA ILE A 19 -3.85 0.91 -13.82
C ILE A 19 -2.72 0.56 -12.85
N ASP A 20 -2.11 1.54 -12.21
CA ASP A 20 -1.03 1.32 -11.25
C ASP A 20 -1.54 0.61 -9.98
N LEU A 21 -2.75 0.92 -9.52
CA LEU A 21 -3.39 0.21 -8.41
C LEU A 21 -3.67 -1.27 -8.76
N VAL A 22 -4.14 -1.56 -9.99
CA VAL A 22 -4.33 -2.94 -10.47
C VAL A 22 -3.00 -3.69 -10.53
N ARG A 23 -1.93 -3.04 -11.01
CA ARG A 23 -0.59 -3.63 -11.06
C ARG A 23 -0.06 -3.92 -9.66
N LEU A 24 -0.27 -3.02 -8.71
CA LEU A 24 0.05 -3.25 -7.30
C LEU A 24 -0.72 -4.47 -6.76
N GLY A 25 -2.01 -4.58 -7.10
CA GLY A 25 -2.83 -5.74 -6.76
C GLY A 25 -2.27 -7.06 -7.24
N ILE A 26 -1.93 -7.16 -8.52
CA ILE A 26 -1.34 -8.38 -9.10
C ILE A 26 -0.01 -8.71 -8.40
N PHE A 27 0.84 -7.70 -8.20
CA PHE A 27 2.13 -7.88 -7.53
C PHE A 27 1.98 -8.37 -6.08
N MET A 28 1.04 -7.78 -5.32
CA MET A 28 0.76 -8.18 -3.95
C MET A 28 0.19 -9.60 -3.88
N LYS A 29 -0.69 -9.97 -4.81
CA LYS A 29 -1.24 -11.32 -4.91
C LYS A 29 -0.13 -12.33 -5.16
N ASP A 30 0.74 -12.10 -6.14
CA ASP A 30 1.81 -13.06 -6.48
C ASP A 30 2.83 -13.19 -5.35
N SER A 31 3.10 -12.07 -4.65
CA SER A 31 3.93 -12.06 -3.44
C SER A 31 3.28 -12.85 -2.30
N LEU A 32 1.98 -12.67 -2.07
CA LEU A 32 1.21 -13.40 -1.07
C LEU A 32 1.19 -14.90 -1.38
N ASP A 33 1.04 -15.30 -2.63
CA ASP A 33 1.07 -16.71 -3.04
C ASP A 33 2.43 -17.36 -2.80
N ASN A 34 3.52 -16.61 -3.02
CA ASN A 34 4.87 -17.10 -2.76
C ASN A 34 5.11 -17.26 -1.25
N ILE A 35 4.71 -16.28 -0.45
CA ILE A 35 4.91 -16.28 1.01
C ILE A 35 3.99 -17.31 1.69
N SER A 36 2.72 -17.38 1.29
CA SER A 36 1.72 -18.31 1.82
C SER A 36 2.18 -19.76 1.65
N ARG A 37 2.71 -20.12 0.46
CA ARG A 37 3.29 -21.45 0.20
C ARG A 37 4.48 -21.80 1.10
N LYS A 38 5.25 -20.81 1.56
CA LYS A 38 6.47 -21.02 2.36
C LYS A 38 6.24 -20.94 3.87
N THR A 39 5.30 -20.11 4.31
CA THR A 39 5.18 -19.70 5.72
C THR A 39 3.77 -19.83 6.29
N GLY A 40 2.76 -20.09 5.45
CA GLY A 40 1.35 -20.12 5.85
C GLY A 40 0.74 -18.74 6.15
N VAL A 41 1.46 -17.66 5.91
CA VAL A 41 0.94 -16.29 6.06
C VAL A 41 -0.08 -15.99 4.96
N ASN A 42 -1.25 -15.49 5.35
CA ASN A 42 -2.37 -15.19 4.45
C ASN A 42 -2.60 -13.69 4.20
N ARG A 43 -1.67 -12.83 4.66
CA ARG A 43 -1.77 -11.37 4.56
C ARG A 43 -0.44 -10.75 4.15
N ILE A 44 -0.48 -9.70 3.34
CA ILE A 44 0.69 -8.90 2.96
C ILE A 44 0.35 -7.42 2.93
N PHE A 45 1.27 -6.60 3.43
CA PHE A 45 1.19 -5.14 3.32
C PHE A 45 1.96 -4.67 2.09
N GLY A 46 1.37 -3.74 1.36
CA GLY A 46 1.98 -3.08 0.21
C GLY A 46 1.60 -1.61 0.21
N TRP A 47 2.29 -0.81 -0.59
CA TRP A 47 2.05 0.64 -0.63
C TRP A 47 2.37 1.19 -1.99
N GLN A 48 1.78 2.35 -2.29
CA GLN A 48 2.13 3.15 -3.46
C GLN A 48 2.33 4.61 -3.06
N VAL A 49 3.15 5.33 -3.81
CA VAL A 49 3.30 6.78 -3.70
C VAL A 49 2.82 7.39 -5.00
N ILE A 50 1.85 8.29 -4.91
CA ILE A 50 1.38 9.10 -6.04
C ILE A 50 1.66 10.56 -5.70
N VAL A 51 2.55 11.19 -6.46
CA VAL A 51 3.06 12.55 -6.20
C VAL A 51 3.71 12.62 -4.81
N THR A 52 3.00 13.12 -3.81
CA THR A 52 3.45 13.19 -2.41
C THR A 52 2.61 12.33 -1.48
N LYS A 53 1.57 11.66 -1.97
CA LYS A 53 0.67 10.87 -1.14
C LYS A 53 1.12 9.41 -1.08
N TRP A 54 1.58 8.98 0.09
CA TRP A 54 1.91 7.60 0.39
C TRP A 54 0.67 6.87 0.92
N THR A 55 0.18 5.87 0.20
CA THR A 55 -1.03 5.11 0.56
C THR A 55 -0.67 3.65 0.80
N GLY A 56 -1.08 3.12 1.95
CA GLY A 56 -0.86 1.74 2.35
C GLY A 56 -2.08 0.86 2.05
N TYR A 57 -1.83 -0.38 1.66
CA TYR A 57 -2.85 -1.38 1.40
C TYR A 57 -2.51 -2.70 2.09
N MET A 58 -3.53 -3.35 2.62
CA MET A 58 -3.45 -4.72 3.13
C MET A 58 -4.15 -5.65 2.16
N MET A 59 -3.44 -6.67 1.65
CA MET A 59 -4.06 -7.77 0.91
C MET A 59 -4.18 -9.00 1.78
N THR A 60 -5.36 -9.62 1.78
CA THR A 60 -5.64 -10.88 2.47
C THR A 60 -6.25 -11.91 1.52
N LEU A 61 -5.84 -13.16 1.65
CA LEU A 61 -6.51 -14.31 1.04
C LEU A 61 -7.65 -14.73 1.96
N ILE A 62 -8.91 -14.57 1.53
CA ILE A 62 -10.09 -14.92 2.35
C ILE A 62 -10.61 -16.33 2.06
N SER A 63 -10.40 -16.81 0.83
CA SER A 63 -10.85 -18.11 0.34
C SER A 63 -9.95 -18.49 -0.85
N PRO A 64 -9.79 -19.78 -1.22
CA PRO A 64 -8.96 -20.16 -2.37
C PRO A 64 -9.31 -19.35 -3.64
N GLY A 65 -8.34 -18.58 -4.13
CA GLY A 65 -8.50 -17.72 -5.31
C GLY A 65 -9.18 -16.36 -5.08
N ILE A 66 -9.66 -16.06 -3.87
CA ILE A 66 -10.31 -14.78 -3.54
C ILE A 66 -9.41 -13.93 -2.65
N TYR A 67 -8.91 -12.83 -3.22
CA TYR A 67 -8.03 -11.87 -2.57
C TYR A 67 -8.78 -10.55 -2.39
N VAL A 68 -8.68 -9.98 -1.20
CA VAL A 68 -9.24 -8.67 -0.88
C VAL A 68 -8.09 -7.72 -0.57
N MET A 69 -8.05 -6.59 -1.28
CA MET A 69 -7.16 -5.47 -0.99
C MET A 69 -7.96 -4.35 -0.31
N VAL A 70 -7.51 -3.93 0.87
CA VAL A 70 -8.14 -2.89 1.67
C VAL A 70 -7.17 -1.72 1.83
N ASP A 71 -7.66 -0.50 1.62
CA ASP A 71 -6.94 0.73 1.95
C ASP A 71 -6.79 0.86 3.48
N THR A 72 -5.55 1.01 3.93
CA THR A 72 -5.20 1.13 5.36
C THR A 72 -5.03 2.57 5.81
N GLY A 73 -5.01 3.51 4.86
CA GLY A 73 -4.77 4.92 5.11
C GLY A 73 -3.71 5.49 4.18
N SER A 74 -3.60 6.81 4.24
CA SER A 74 -2.62 7.56 3.46
C SER A 74 -2.01 8.69 4.28
N VAL A 75 -0.78 9.02 3.96
CA VAL A 75 0.04 10.03 4.60
C VAL A 75 0.78 10.81 3.52
N ASP A 76 0.89 12.13 3.70
CA ASP A 76 1.69 12.96 2.81
C ASP A 76 3.16 12.87 3.18
N LEU A 77 3.98 12.56 2.18
CA LEU A 77 5.44 12.58 2.27
C LEU A 77 5.91 13.99 2.60
N PRO A 78 6.92 14.11 3.49
CA PRO A 78 7.38 15.41 3.93
C PRO A 78 8.08 16.12 2.78
N ARG A 79 7.64 17.35 2.50
CA ARG A 79 8.26 18.22 1.48
C ARG A 79 9.46 19.00 2.02
N SER A 80 9.59 19.05 3.34
CA SER A 80 10.72 19.64 4.06
C SER A 80 10.89 18.97 5.42
N PHE A 81 12.04 19.19 6.06
CA PHE A 81 12.32 18.68 7.40
C PHE A 81 11.35 19.23 8.46
N GLU A 82 10.81 20.44 8.27
CA GLU A 82 9.87 21.07 9.20
C GLU A 82 8.56 20.28 9.33
N VAL A 83 8.09 19.66 8.24
CA VAL A 83 6.86 18.86 8.20
C VAL A 83 7.10 17.37 8.46
N CYS A 84 8.35 16.96 8.71
CA CYS A 84 8.72 15.57 8.94
C CYS A 84 8.05 14.97 10.18
N ASN A 85 7.89 15.75 11.24
CA ASN A 85 7.21 15.29 12.46
C ASN A 85 5.74 14.92 12.20
N THR A 86 5.06 15.66 11.34
CA THR A 86 3.67 15.36 10.94
C THR A 86 3.61 14.07 10.13
N PHE A 87 4.56 13.85 9.21
CA PHE A 87 4.68 12.59 8.47
C PHE A 87 4.88 11.41 9.43
N LEU A 88 5.84 11.51 10.36
CA LEU A 88 6.13 10.46 11.35
C LEU A 88 4.90 10.13 12.20
N SER A 89 4.18 11.15 12.66
CA SER A 89 2.94 10.95 13.43
C SER A 89 1.85 10.25 12.60
N GLY A 90 1.79 10.54 11.30
CA GLY A 90 0.89 9.86 10.37
C GLY A 90 1.23 8.39 10.15
N LEU A 91 2.51 8.00 10.26
CA LEU A 91 2.93 6.60 10.12
C LEU A 91 2.28 5.71 11.18
N ASP A 92 2.12 6.20 12.41
CA ASP A 92 1.48 5.45 13.49
C ASP A 92 0.03 5.11 13.12
N THR A 93 -0.67 6.03 12.45
CA THR A 93 -2.04 5.78 11.95
C THR A 93 -2.02 4.75 10.83
N LEU A 94 -1.08 4.88 9.89
CA LEU A 94 -0.98 3.99 8.74
C LEU A 94 -0.59 2.57 9.15
N PHE A 95 0.19 2.38 10.21
CA PHE A 95 0.59 1.06 10.73
C PHE A 95 -0.26 0.55 11.91
N ALA A 96 -1.26 1.31 12.36
CA ALA A 96 -2.15 0.90 13.45
C ALA A 96 -2.87 -0.45 13.17
N PHE A 97 -2.97 -0.87 11.91
CA PHE A 97 -3.51 -2.18 11.54
C PHE A 97 -2.73 -3.37 12.13
N GLN A 98 -1.46 -3.18 12.54
CA GLN A 98 -0.69 -4.23 13.23
C GLN A 98 -1.31 -4.61 14.58
N HIS A 99 -2.11 -3.73 15.19
CA HIS A 99 -2.77 -3.97 16.47
C HIS A 99 -4.14 -4.63 16.34
N MET A 100 -4.67 -4.83 15.12
CA MET A 100 -5.87 -5.65 14.89
C MET A 100 -5.50 -7.15 14.94
N LYS A 101 -5.13 -7.62 16.14
CA LYS A 101 -4.97 -9.05 16.43
C LYS A 101 -6.33 -9.75 16.32
N LYS A 102 -6.28 -10.93 15.69
CA LYS A 102 -7.26 -12.01 15.61
C LYS A 102 -8.35 -11.94 16.70
N GLN A 103 -9.60 -11.70 16.28
CA GLN A 103 -10.75 -12.36 16.90
C GLN A 103 -10.79 -13.81 16.41
#